data_AF-A0A355M2W0-F1
#
_entry.id   AF-A0A355M2W0-F1
#
_cell.length_a   1.000
_cell.length_b   1.000
_cell.length_c   1.000
_cell.angle_alpha   90.00
_cell.angle_beta   90.00
_cell.angle_gamma   90.00
#
_symmetry.space_group_name_H-M   'P 1'
#
loop_
_entity.id
_entity.type
_entity.pdbx_description
1 polymer ?
#
loop_
_entity_poly.entity_id
_entity_poly.type
_entity_poly.pdbx_seq_one_letter_code
_entity_poly.pdbx_strand_id
1 'polypeptide(L)'
;MANLTMANPASHNNEAPVKYKTIVYFICTVAALGGLLFGLDQGFIANSLDTIQKVYSLNVEGAEHYAAALAWGGILGALLSGIFARFLGRKKSLIFAGFLFSACSVISAFLPPLGMLTICRFMLGFAVGVASFIVPLYLSETAPVGIRGSMGTLFQLMITLGIFLISLTNVLIAKLFTSPSMALPLMFLVIGIFALLMFLGAFILPESPRWLLLKERREEGRKVLQKTLTSENEVNFAYTEIQNTLKETKSVSNIIFKGYFLKILVVGILLQMFQQLVGINLMVYYSPTIFGYAGMKGFYAVMAVPTVFLIFTFPAIRLVEKLGRKKLLYIGGIMMLITMLAAGLAFLSIGNSTDSASISAFPKAVLLISMVIYIIGFAFTWGPVVWLMCSEIFPLEGREVGMTITTMVNWNFAGLVMYNSLTVMKDFGNASIFFVFAFFCLISLVFVRFLVPETKGITLEEFEADLRSGVPLRKLGTISQNQLEPISDLTK
;
A
#
# COMPACT_ATOMS: atom_id res chain seq x y z
N MET A 1 39.02 -38.23 -10.55
CA MET A 1 37.84 -38.76 -9.83
C MET A 1 37.44 -37.73 -8.79
N ALA A 2 36.32 -37.01 -8.82
CA ALA A 2 35.23 -36.83 -9.77
C ALA A 2 34.90 -35.33 -9.76
N ASN A 3 34.94 -34.70 -10.93
CA ASN A 3 34.57 -33.30 -11.13
C ASN A 3 33.03 -33.19 -11.07
N LEU A 4 32.49 -32.56 -10.03
CA LEU A 4 31.11 -32.10 -10.01
C LEU A 4 31.07 -30.75 -10.75
N THR A 5 30.74 -30.82 -12.04
CA THR A 5 30.41 -29.67 -12.88
C THR A 5 29.26 -28.89 -12.26
N MET A 6 29.52 -27.67 -11.80
CA MET A 6 28.49 -26.68 -11.53
C MET A 6 27.76 -26.39 -12.85
N ALA A 7 26.45 -26.60 -12.89
CA ALA A 7 25.64 -26.24 -14.03
C ALA A 7 25.59 -24.72 -14.17
N ASN A 8 26.05 -24.23 -15.31
CA ASN A 8 26.11 -22.84 -15.74
C ASN A 8 24.69 -22.30 -16.01
N PRO A 9 24.24 -21.15 -15.44
CA PRO A 9 22.91 -20.59 -15.72
C PRO A 9 22.79 -19.84 -17.06
N ALA A 10 23.84 -19.79 -17.88
CA ALA A 10 23.92 -18.89 -19.04
C ALA A 10 23.38 -19.46 -20.38
N SER A 11 22.27 -20.22 -20.39
CA SER A 11 21.65 -20.70 -21.64
C SER A 11 20.18 -20.31 -21.84
N HIS A 12 19.70 -19.24 -21.22
CA HIS A 12 18.33 -18.72 -21.42
C HIS A 12 18.24 -17.58 -22.46
N ASN A 13 19.08 -17.60 -23.50
CA ASN A 13 18.94 -16.69 -24.65
C ASN A 13 18.19 -17.41 -25.80
N ASN A 14 16.89 -17.69 -25.57
CA ASN A 14 15.80 -17.89 -26.56
C ASN A 14 14.62 -18.67 -25.96
N GLU A 15 14.18 -18.35 -24.74
CA GLU A 15 13.04 -19.06 -24.15
C GLU A 15 11.73 -18.29 -24.29
N ALA A 16 10.71 -19.02 -24.77
CA ALA A 16 9.32 -18.60 -24.82
C ALA A 16 8.88 -17.92 -23.51
N PRO A 17 7.92 -16.99 -23.54
CA PRO A 17 7.48 -16.28 -22.34
C PRO A 17 7.08 -17.28 -21.25
N VAL A 18 7.76 -17.21 -20.10
CA VAL A 18 7.50 -18.04 -18.91
C VAL A 18 6.00 -17.98 -18.60
N LYS A 19 5.28 -19.06 -18.87
CA LYS A 19 3.83 -19.14 -18.64
C LYS A 19 3.59 -19.44 -17.16
N TYR A 20 3.12 -18.44 -16.43
CA TYR A 20 2.63 -18.62 -15.06
C TYR A 20 1.24 -19.25 -15.06
N LYS A 21 0.96 -20.12 -14.08
CA LYS A 21 -0.36 -20.74 -13.94
C LYS A 21 -1.43 -19.67 -13.65
N THR A 22 -2.57 -19.73 -14.35
CA THR A 22 -3.72 -18.84 -14.16
C THR A 22 -4.19 -18.76 -12.71
N ILE A 23 -4.04 -19.86 -11.96
CA ILE A 23 -4.39 -19.95 -10.55
C ILE A 23 -3.63 -18.94 -9.67
N VAL A 24 -2.40 -18.56 -10.02
CA VAL A 24 -1.60 -17.57 -9.28
C VAL A 24 -2.26 -16.20 -9.36
N TYR A 25 -2.65 -15.78 -10.56
CA TYR A 25 -3.34 -14.50 -10.77
C TYR A 25 -4.66 -14.47 -10.02
N PHE A 26 -5.41 -15.58 -10.00
CA PHE A 26 -6.64 -15.68 -9.22
C PHE A 26 -6.38 -15.56 -7.72
N ILE A 27 -5.44 -16.34 -7.16
CA ILE A 27 -5.08 -16.29 -5.73
C ILE A 27 -4.63 -14.88 -5.33
N CYS A 28 -3.75 -14.26 -6.12
CA CYS A 28 -3.23 -12.91 -5.84
C CYS A 28 -4.33 -11.85 -5.94
N THR A 29 -5.24 -11.96 -6.92
CA THR A 29 -6.37 -11.03 -7.05
C THR A 29 -7.32 -11.13 -5.86
N VAL A 30 -7.66 -12.34 -5.44
CA VAL A 30 -8.53 -12.57 -4.27
C VAL A 30 -7.86 -12.07 -2.99
N ALA A 31 -6.56 -12.31 -2.80
CA ALA A 31 -5.84 -11.77 -1.65
C ALA A 31 -5.75 -10.23 -1.69
N ALA A 32 -5.55 -9.64 -2.87
CA ALA A 32 -5.51 -8.19 -3.07
C ALA A 32 -6.82 -7.49 -2.72
N LEU A 33 -7.96 -8.20 -2.65
CA LEU A 33 -9.24 -7.65 -2.18
C LEU A 33 -9.16 -7.07 -0.75
N GLY A 34 -8.20 -7.47 0.09
CA GLY A 34 -7.99 -6.78 1.36
C GLY A 34 -7.58 -5.30 1.17
N GLY A 35 -6.92 -4.96 0.05
CA GLY A 35 -6.68 -3.57 -0.35
C GLY A 35 -7.97 -2.84 -0.73
N LEU A 36 -8.95 -3.54 -1.33
CA LEU A 36 -10.26 -2.97 -1.63
C LEU A 36 -10.94 -2.45 -0.38
N LEU A 37 -10.88 -3.21 0.73
CA LEU A 37 -11.47 -2.81 2.01
C LEU A 37 -10.82 -1.54 2.57
N PHE A 38 -9.49 -1.45 2.48
CA PHE A 38 -8.77 -0.23 2.85
C PHE A 38 -9.23 0.96 2.02
N GLY A 39 -9.29 0.80 0.70
CA GLY A 39 -9.72 1.87 -0.21
C GLY A 39 -11.16 2.33 0.00
N LEU A 40 -12.10 1.38 0.15
CA LEU A 40 -13.50 1.67 0.43
C LEU A 40 -13.65 2.49 1.70
N ASP A 41 -12.88 2.16 2.74
CA ASP A 41 -12.95 2.87 4.01
C ASP A 41 -12.36 4.29 3.94
N GLN A 42 -11.21 4.45 3.28
CA GLN A 42 -10.63 5.78 3.06
C GLN A 42 -11.58 6.69 2.27
N GLY A 43 -12.12 6.19 1.16
CA GLY A 43 -13.05 6.94 0.34
C GLY A 43 -14.40 7.16 1.02
N PHE A 44 -14.83 6.27 1.93
CA PHE A 44 -16.10 6.44 2.64
C PHE A 44 -16.14 7.73 3.44
N ILE A 45 -15.16 7.96 4.32
CA ILE A 45 -15.15 9.15 5.19
C ILE A 45 -15.13 10.44 4.38
N ALA A 46 -14.29 10.51 3.35
CA ALA A 46 -14.20 11.70 2.49
C ALA A 46 -15.57 12.10 1.91
N ASN A 47 -16.47 11.12 1.68
CA ASN A 47 -17.75 11.33 1.02
C ASN A 47 -18.97 11.29 1.96
N SER A 48 -18.88 10.63 3.11
CA SER A 48 -20.01 10.39 4.01
C SER A 48 -19.99 11.23 5.29
N LEU A 49 -18.87 11.90 5.61
CA LEU A 49 -18.73 12.62 6.88
C LEU A 49 -19.81 13.68 7.10
N ASP A 50 -20.15 14.47 6.08
CA ASP A 50 -21.25 15.45 6.13
C ASP A 50 -22.61 14.78 6.40
N THR A 51 -22.84 13.60 5.82
CA THR A 51 -24.09 12.84 6.05
C THR A 51 -24.15 12.32 7.50
N ILE A 52 -23.02 11.86 8.04
CA ILE A 52 -22.91 11.40 9.43
C ILE A 52 -23.15 12.56 10.40
N GLN A 53 -22.56 13.74 10.13
CA GLN A 53 -22.79 14.95 10.92
C GLN A 53 -24.27 15.31 10.98
N LYS A 54 -24.99 15.23 9.85
CA LYS A 54 -26.43 15.50 9.79
C LYS A 54 -27.27 14.46 10.55
N VAL A 55 -26.96 13.18 10.44
CA VAL A 55 -27.74 12.10 11.10
C VAL A 55 -27.53 12.09 12.61
N TYR A 56 -26.29 12.29 13.07
CA TYR A 56 -25.94 12.23 14.50
C TYR A 56 -25.82 13.60 15.17
N SER A 57 -26.10 14.69 14.44
CA SER A 57 -25.96 16.07 14.93
C SER A 57 -24.57 16.36 15.54
N LEU A 58 -23.52 15.87 14.88
CA LEU A 58 -22.14 16.04 15.34
C LEU A 58 -21.64 17.45 15.03
N ASN A 59 -20.95 18.06 15.99
CA ASN A 59 -20.10 19.21 15.73
C ASN A 59 -18.84 18.78 14.94
N VAL A 60 -18.04 19.75 14.51
CA VAL A 60 -16.79 19.50 13.75
C VAL A 60 -15.84 18.59 14.54
N GLU A 61 -15.66 18.87 15.83
CA GLU A 61 -14.79 18.11 16.71
C GLU A 61 -15.23 16.64 16.84
N GLY A 62 -16.54 16.38 17.02
CA GLY A 62 -17.09 15.03 17.11
C GLY A 62 -16.95 14.24 15.81
N ALA A 63 -17.04 14.91 14.66
CA ALA A 63 -16.80 14.29 13.36
C ALA A 63 -15.32 13.93 13.16
N GLU A 64 -14.41 14.80 13.60
CA GLU A 64 -12.96 14.54 13.60
C GLU A 64 -12.60 13.37 14.52
N HIS A 65 -13.13 13.32 15.74
CA HIS A 65 -12.94 12.21 16.68
C HIS A 65 -13.44 10.89 16.09
N TYR A 66 -14.62 10.89 15.47
CA TYR A 66 -15.15 9.72 14.77
C TYR A 66 -14.25 9.27 13.61
N ALA A 67 -13.80 10.20 12.76
CA ALA A 67 -12.90 9.88 11.66
C ALA A 67 -11.55 9.32 12.17
N ALA A 68 -11.01 9.88 13.25
CA ALA A 68 -9.74 9.47 13.85
C ALA A 68 -9.79 8.08 14.51
N ALA A 69 -10.96 7.64 15.00
CA ALA A 69 -11.13 6.32 15.63
C ALA A 69 -10.65 5.17 14.72
N LEU A 70 -10.80 5.31 13.40
CA LEU A 70 -10.28 4.36 12.44
C LEU A 70 -8.76 4.26 12.49
N ALA A 71 -8.05 5.39 12.49
CA ALA A 71 -6.59 5.41 12.48
C ALA A 71 -6.02 4.74 13.74
N TRP A 72 -6.63 4.98 14.90
CA TRP A 72 -6.29 4.30 16.15
C TRP A 72 -6.51 2.79 16.06
N GLY A 73 -7.63 2.37 15.48
CA GLY A 73 -7.89 0.98 15.15
C GLY A 73 -6.80 0.39 14.25
N GLY A 74 -6.43 1.10 13.18
CA GLY A 74 -5.40 0.72 12.22
C GLY A 74 -4.02 0.55 12.85
N ILE A 75 -3.62 1.45 13.75
CA ILE A 75 -2.37 1.34 14.53
C ILE A 75 -2.38 0.08 15.39
N LEU A 76 -3.46 -0.16 16.15
CA LEU A 76 -3.56 -1.35 16.98
C LEU A 76 -3.62 -2.63 16.13
N GLY A 77 -4.34 -2.60 15.01
CA GLY A 77 -4.40 -3.68 14.04
C GLY A 77 -3.03 -4.02 13.48
N ALA A 78 -2.27 -3.02 13.03
CA ALA A 78 -0.90 -3.18 12.54
C ALA A 78 0.04 -3.76 13.61
N LEU A 79 -0.08 -3.29 14.86
CA LEU A 79 0.71 -3.78 16.00
C LEU A 79 0.45 -5.27 16.27
N LEU A 80 -0.82 -5.69 16.30
CA LEU A 80 -1.18 -7.09 16.56
C LEU A 80 -1.05 -7.99 15.31
N SER A 81 -0.87 -7.41 14.12
CA SER A 81 -0.76 -8.15 12.86
C SER A 81 0.38 -9.16 12.85
N GLY A 82 1.53 -8.83 13.45
CA GLY A 82 2.67 -9.74 13.54
C GLY A 82 2.33 -11.01 14.32
N ILE A 83 1.51 -10.90 15.38
CA ILE A 83 1.01 -12.03 16.17
C ILE A 83 0.07 -12.88 15.33
N PHE A 84 -0.90 -12.24 14.65
CA PHE A 84 -1.84 -12.98 13.79
C PHE A 84 -1.11 -13.70 12.65
N ALA A 85 -0.19 -13.02 11.97
CA ALA A 85 0.62 -13.60 10.90
C ALA A 85 1.41 -14.83 11.38
N ARG A 86 2.03 -14.73 12.57
CA ARG A 86 2.84 -15.78 13.16
C ARG A 86 2.03 -17.00 13.56
N PHE A 87 0.91 -16.80 14.25
CA PHE A 87 0.17 -17.88 14.91
C PHE A 87 -1.00 -18.39 14.07
N LEU A 88 -1.81 -17.49 13.49
CA LEU A 88 -2.97 -17.87 12.68
C LEU A 88 -2.56 -18.25 11.25
N GLY A 89 -1.48 -17.66 10.73
CA GLY A 89 -1.12 -17.74 9.31
C GLY A 89 -1.77 -16.63 8.50
N ARG A 90 -1.41 -16.52 7.22
CA ARG A 90 -1.84 -15.40 6.37
C ARG A 90 -3.29 -15.57 5.96
N LYS A 91 -3.70 -16.78 5.56
CA LYS A 91 -5.08 -17.07 5.16
C LYS A 91 -6.08 -16.77 6.27
N LYS A 92 -5.85 -17.32 7.47
CA LYS A 92 -6.80 -17.18 8.59
C LYS A 92 -6.86 -15.74 9.10
N SER A 93 -5.75 -15.00 9.03
CA SER A 93 -5.73 -13.57 9.37
C SER A 93 -6.58 -12.75 8.41
N LEU A 94 -6.56 -13.06 7.10
CA LEU A 94 -7.45 -12.42 6.11
C LEU A 94 -8.92 -12.76 6.35
N ILE A 95 -9.25 -14.02 6.66
CA ILE A 95 -10.63 -14.42 7.00
C ILE A 95 -11.13 -13.65 8.23
N PHE A 96 -10.30 -13.53 9.26
CA PHE A 96 -10.63 -12.80 10.48
C PHE A 96 -10.85 -11.31 10.22
N ALA A 97 -9.95 -10.66 9.46
CA ALA A 97 -10.11 -9.26 9.08
C ALA A 97 -11.39 -9.03 8.25
N GLY A 98 -11.65 -9.89 7.26
CA GLY A 98 -12.87 -9.83 6.45
C GLY A 98 -14.15 -9.99 7.27
N PHE A 99 -14.17 -10.95 8.20
CA PHE A 99 -15.31 -11.16 9.11
C PHE A 99 -15.60 -9.91 9.94
N LEU A 100 -14.58 -9.37 10.62
CA LEU A 100 -14.73 -8.20 11.47
C LEU A 100 -15.22 -7.00 10.65
N PHE A 101 -14.66 -6.82 9.46
CA PHE A 101 -15.01 -5.72 8.58
C PHE A 101 -16.46 -5.82 8.07
N SER A 102 -16.89 -7.02 7.65
CA SER A 102 -18.28 -7.28 7.27
C SER A 102 -19.26 -7.06 8.42
N ALA A 103 -18.98 -7.64 9.59
CA ALA A 103 -19.86 -7.54 10.76
C ALA A 103 -20.04 -6.09 11.23
N CYS A 104 -18.94 -5.34 11.36
CA CYS A 104 -18.99 -3.95 11.79
C CYS A 104 -19.67 -3.04 10.75
N SER A 105 -19.53 -3.32 9.46
CA SER A 105 -20.22 -2.57 8.40
C SER A 105 -21.73 -2.78 8.47
N VAL A 106 -22.18 -4.02 8.67
CA VAL A 106 -23.60 -4.35 8.83
C VAL A 106 -24.18 -3.73 10.10
N ILE A 107 -23.46 -3.80 11.22
CA ILE A 107 -23.88 -3.13 12.47
C ILE A 107 -24.02 -1.62 12.25
N SER A 108 -23.06 -0.99 11.57
CA SER A 108 -23.09 0.45 11.27
C SER A 108 -24.29 0.86 10.40
N ALA A 109 -24.73 -0.03 9.50
CA ALA A 109 -25.91 0.20 8.67
C ALA A 109 -27.22 0.31 9.46
N PHE A 110 -27.30 -0.28 10.66
CA PHE A 110 -28.46 -0.13 11.55
C PHE A 110 -28.49 1.21 12.32
N LEU A 111 -27.53 2.09 12.07
CA LEU A 111 -27.38 3.40 12.74
C LEU A 111 -27.47 3.30 14.27
N PRO A 112 -26.59 2.50 14.91
CA PRO A 112 -26.59 2.37 16.36
C PRO A 112 -26.19 3.70 17.03
N PRO A 113 -26.34 3.84 18.36
CA PRO A 113 -25.88 5.03 19.07
C PRO A 113 -24.41 5.36 18.77
N LEU A 114 -24.05 6.64 18.79
CA LEU A 114 -22.73 7.14 18.36
C LEU A 114 -21.54 6.39 19.00
N GLY A 115 -21.64 6.03 20.28
CA GLY A 115 -20.60 5.25 20.97
C GLY A 115 -20.36 3.89 20.31
N MET A 116 -21.42 3.16 19.98
CA MET A 116 -21.33 1.88 19.28
C MET A 116 -20.83 2.07 17.84
N LEU A 117 -21.30 3.11 17.14
CA LEU A 117 -20.80 3.43 15.79
C LEU A 117 -19.29 3.72 15.79
N THR A 118 -18.81 4.43 16.82
CA THR A 118 -17.39 4.73 16.99
C THR A 118 -16.58 3.47 17.31
N ILE A 119 -17.12 2.55 18.11
CA ILE A 119 -16.50 1.23 18.34
C ILE A 119 -16.45 0.42 17.03
N CYS A 120 -17.52 0.40 16.24
CA CYS A 120 -17.51 -0.23 14.91
C CYS A 120 -16.43 0.41 14.02
N ARG A 121 -16.28 1.74 14.07
CA ARG A 121 -15.25 2.47 13.31
C ARG A 121 -13.84 2.08 13.72
N PHE A 122 -13.58 1.97 15.01
CA PHE A 122 -12.32 1.46 15.54
C PHE A 122 -12.04 0.02 15.08
N MET A 123 -13.04 -0.87 15.14
CA MET A 123 -12.90 -2.27 14.71
C MET A 123 -12.71 -2.41 13.19
N LEU A 124 -13.36 -1.57 12.38
CA LEU A 124 -13.09 -1.46 10.95
C LEU A 124 -11.62 -1.08 10.73
N GLY A 125 -11.15 -0.05 11.43
CA GLY A 125 -9.74 0.37 11.38
C GLY A 125 -8.79 -0.75 11.75
N PHE A 126 -9.10 -1.50 12.80
CA PHE A 126 -8.33 -2.67 13.23
C PHE A 126 -8.25 -3.75 12.13
N ALA A 127 -9.37 -4.09 11.50
CA ALA A 127 -9.39 -5.03 10.38
C ALA A 127 -8.55 -4.53 9.19
N VAL A 128 -8.64 -3.24 8.84
CA VAL A 128 -7.82 -2.65 7.76
C VAL A 128 -6.34 -2.66 8.13
N GLY A 129 -5.99 -2.35 9.37
CA GLY A 129 -4.61 -2.44 9.87
C GLY A 129 -4.04 -3.85 9.66
N VAL A 130 -4.81 -4.88 10.04
CA VAL A 130 -4.46 -6.29 9.81
C VAL A 130 -4.32 -6.60 8.31
N ALA A 131 -5.28 -6.20 7.49
CA ALA A 131 -5.23 -6.44 6.05
C ALA A 131 -4.03 -5.75 5.37
N SER A 132 -3.72 -4.51 5.76
CA SER A 132 -2.63 -3.71 5.18
C SER A 132 -1.24 -4.30 5.44
N PHE A 133 -1.10 -5.08 6.51
CA PHE A 133 0.09 -5.88 6.79
C PHE A 133 0.06 -7.22 6.04
N ILE A 134 -1.04 -7.97 6.16
CA ILE A 134 -1.09 -9.38 5.74
C ILE A 134 -1.10 -9.51 4.22
N VAL A 135 -1.78 -8.61 3.51
CA VAL A 135 -1.94 -8.72 2.05
C VAL A 135 -0.61 -8.55 1.32
N PRO A 136 0.19 -7.48 1.51
CA PRO A 136 1.49 -7.35 0.86
C PRO A 136 2.44 -8.51 1.19
N LEU A 137 2.41 -8.97 2.44
CA LEU A 137 3.18 -10.13 2.90
C LEU A 137 2.78 -11.40 2.14
N TYR A 138 1.48 -11.73 2.12
CA TYR A 138 0.96 -12.90 1.43
C TYR A 138 1.25 -12.89 -0.07
N LEU A 139 1.09 -11.74 -0.72
CA LEU A 139 1.39 -11.57 -2.14
C LEU A 139 2.88 -11.81 -2.42
N SER A 140 3.77 -11.24 -1.60
CA SER A 140 5.23 -11.47 -1.74
C SER A 140 5.64 -12.92 -1.53
N GLU A 141 4.96 -13.63 -0.64
CA GLU A 141 5.27 -15.02 -0.28
C GLU A 141 4.63 -16.06 -1.22
N THR A 142 3.67 -15.66 -2.04
CA THR A 142 2.93 -16.58 -2.93
C THR A 142 3.27 -16.35 -4.40
N ALA A 143 3.57 -15.12 -4.79
CA ALA A 143 3.86 -14.78 -6.18
C ALA A 143 5.26 -15.27 -6.61
N PRO A 144 5.39 -15.83 -7.83
CA PRO A 144 6.68 -16.11 -8.45
C PRO A 144 7.51 -14.83 -8.64
N VAL A 145 8.84 -14.97 -8.59
CA VAL A 145 9.80 -13.84 -8.58
C VAL A 145 9.59 -12.89 -9.77
N GLY A 146 9.37 -13.41 -10.98
CA GLY A 146 9.25 -12.61 -12.19
C GLY A 146 7.96 -11.77 -12.32
N ILE A 147 6.94 -12.04 -11.50
CA ILE A 147 5.68 -11.26 -11.45
C ILE A 147 5.36 -10.75 -10.04
N ARG A 148 6.29 -10.92 -9.08
CA ARG A 148 6.06 -10.59 -7.67
C ARG A 148 5.70 -9.12 -7.47
N GLY A 149 6.36 -8.23 -8.21
CA GLY A 149 6.08 -6.80 -8.18
C GLY A 149 4.72 -6.47 -8.77
N SER A 150 4.37 -7.09 -9.90
CA SER A 150 3.05 -6.96 -10.52
C SER A 150 1.95 -7.38 -9.55
N MET A 151 2.12 -8.54 -8.90
CA MET A 151 1.14 -9.08 -7.94
C MET A 151 1.05 -8.23 -6.68
N GLY A 152 2.18 -7.77 -6.13
CA GLY A 152 2.18 -6.83 -5.00
C GLY A 152 1.51 -5.50 -5.33
N THR A 153 1.63 -5.03 -6.57
CA THR A 153 0.97 -3.80 -7.05
C THR A 153 -0.56 -3.94 -7.13
N LEU A 154 -1.09 -5.16 -7.27
CA LEU A 154 -2.55 -5.40 -7.23
C LEU A 154 -3.17 -4.94 -5.92
N PHE A 155 -2.44 -5.00 -4.80
CA PHE A 155 -2.91 -4.48 -3.53
C PHE A 155 -3.26 -3.00 -3.63
N GLN A 156 -2.35 -2.18 -4.17
CA GLN A 156 -2.59 -0.76 -4.38
C GLN A 156 -3.69 -0.51 -5.42
N LEU A 157 -3.74 -1.29 -6.50
CA LEU A 157 -4.81 -1.17 -7.48
C LEU A 157 -6.18 -1.36 -6.80
N MET A 158 -6.31 -2.38 -5.95
CA MET A 158 -7.55 -2.63 -5.21
C MET A 158 -7.87 -1.51 -4.22
N ILE A 159 -6.87 -0.90 -3.56
CA ILE A 159 -7.10 0.32 -2.75
C ILE A 159 -7.71 1.43 -3.62
N THR A 160 -7.10 1.75 -4.76
CA THR A 160 -7.62 2.83 -5.62
C THR A 160 -8.99 2.51 -6.23
N LEU A 161 -9.25 1.23 -6.53
CA LEU A 161 -10.56 0.77 -6.98
C LEU A 161 -11.60 0.94 -5.86
N GLY A 162 -11.25 0.64 -4.61
CA GLY A 162 -12.12 0.84 -3.46
C GLY A 162 -12.48 2.30 -3.27
N ILE A 163 -11.49 3.20 -3.31
CA ILE A 163 -11.71 4.66 -3.22
C ILE A 163 -12.64 5.14 -4.34
N PHE A 164 -12.43 4.66 -5.57
CA PHE A 164 -13.28 5.01 -6.71
C PHE A 164 -14.72 4.49 -6.55
N LEU A 165 -14.89 3.19 -6.24
CA LEU A 165 -16.21 2.57 -6.13
C LEU A 165 -17.04 3.21 -5.02
N ILE A 166 -16.47 3.42 -3.83
CA ILE A 166 -17.23 4.03 -2.73
C ILE A 166 -17.57 5.49 -3.02
N SER A 167 -16.68 6.24 -3.67
CA SER A 167 -16.95 7.62 -4.07
C SER A 167 -18.10 7.67 -5.08
N LEU A 168 -18.07 6.79 -6.09
CA LEU A 168 -19.13 6.68 -7.08
C LEU A 168 -20.46 6.32 -6.43
N THR A 169 -20.50 5.27 -5.60
CA THR A 169 -21.74 4.82 -4.96
C THR A 169 -22.28 5.85 -3.98
N ASN A 170 -21.44 6.48 -3.17
CA ASN A 170 -21.89 7.48 -2.19
C ASN A 170 -22.48 8.71 -2.89
N VAL A 171 -21.86 9.17 -3.98
CA VAL A 171 -22.39 10.30 -4.76
C VAL A 171 -23.70 9.93 -5.45
N LEU A 172 -23.85 8.70 -5.95
CA LEU A 172 -25.12 8.22 -6.51
C LEU A 172 -26.21 8.12 -5.44
N ILE A 173 -25.90 7.55 -4.28
CA ILE A 173 -26.83 7.45 -3.14
C ILE A 173 -27.26 8.84 -2.68
N ALA A 174 -26.32 9.77 -2.50
CA ALA A 174 -26.63 11.14 -2.08
C ALA A 174 -27.48 11.92 -3.10
N LYS A 175 -27.42 11.57 -4.39
CA LYS A 175 -28.29 12.14 -5.43
C LYS A 175 -29.68 11.51 -5.46
N LEU A 176 -29.78 10.19 -5.23
CA LEU A 176 -31.03 9.44 -5.28
C LEU A 176 -31.87 9.59 -3.99
N PHE A 177 -31.20 9.76 -2.85
CA PHE A 177 -31.84 9.84 -1.53
C PHE A 177 -31.53 11.20 -0.91
N THR A 178 -32.55 12.05 -0.80
CA THR A 178 -32.45 13.38 -0.17
C THR A 178 -32.38 13.33 1.35
N SER A 179 -32.89 12.25 1.96
CA SER A 179 -32.86 12.06 3.41
C SER A 179 -31.52 11.44 3.87
N PRO A 180 -30.71 12.13 4.69
CA PRO A 180 -29.46 11.60 5.23
C PRO A 180 -29.64 10.28 6.01
N SER A 181 -30.78 10.12 6.70
CA SER A 181 -31.08 8.91 7.49
C SER A 181 -31.37 7.67 6.63
N MET A 182 -31.77 7.86 5.37
CA MET A 182 -31.92 6.78 4.39
C MET A 182 -30.62 6.52 3.61
N ALA A 183 -29.88 7.58 3.29
CA ALA A 183 -28.63 7.50 2.55
C ALA A 183 -27.53 6.78 3.34
N LEU A 184 -27.33 7.12 4.61
CA LEU A 184 -26.21 6.63 5.41
C LEU A 184 -26.20 5.10 5.61
N PRO A 185 -27.32 4.43 5.94
CA PRO A 185 -27.40 2.96 5.98
C PRO A 185 -26.95 2.30 4.67
N LEU A 186 -27.40 2.85 3.53
CA LEU A 186 -27.06 2.31 2.21
C LEU A 186 -25.56 2.45 1.92
N MET A 187 -24.95 3.57 2.30
CA MET A 187 -23.51 3.75 2.16
C MET A 187 -22.71 2.71 2.98
N PHE A 188 -23.17 2.39 4.21
CA PHE A 188 -22.56 1.32 5.01
C PHE A 188 -22.80 -0.08 4.42
N LEU A 189 -23.99 -0.35 3.85
CA LEU A 189 -24.28 -1.63 3.21
C LEU A 189 -23.42 -1.88 1.98
N VAL A 190 -23.12 -0.84 1.18
CA VAL A 190 -22.18 -0.97 0.05
C VAL A 190 -20.82 -1.47 0.53
N ILE A 191 -20.29 -0.90 1.62
CA ILE A 191 -19.05 -1.38 2.24
C ILE A 191 -19.21 -2.85 2.67
N GLY A 192 -20.32 -3.18 3.34
CA GLY A 192 -20.62 -4.53 3.81
C GLY A 192 -20.64 -5.58 2.69
N ILE A 193 -21.16 -5.23 1.51
CA ILE A 193 -21.19 -6.12 0.34
C ILE A 193 -19.78 -6.46 -0.14
N PHE A 194 -18.91 -5.46 -0.33
CA PHE A 194 -17.54 -5.70 -0.76
C PHE A 194 -16.69 -6.40 0.31
N ALA A 195 -16.94 -6.09 1.58
CA ALA A 195 -16.38 -6.80 2.72
C ALA A 195 -16.72 -8.28 2.70
N LEU A 196 -17.99 -8.60 2.46
CA LEU A 196 -18.47 -9.98 2.40
C LEU A 196 -17.82 -10.74 1.23
N LEU A 197 -17.63 -10.08 0.08
CA LEU A 197 -16.93 -10.66 -1.06
C LEU A 197 -15.47 -11.03 -0.73
N MET A 198 -14.75 -10.17 -0.02
CA MET A 198 -13.40 -10.48 0.46
C MET A 198 -13.40 -11.59 1.51
N PHE A 199 -14.32 -11.55 2.48
CA PHE A 199 -14.47 -12.57 3.52
C PHE A 199 -14.70 -13.96 2.93
N LEU A 200 -15.66 -14.09 2.00
CA LEU A 200 -15.95 -15.35 1.32
C LEU A 200 -14.79 -15.79 0.40
N GLY A 201 -14.18 -14.85 -0.32
CA GLY A 201 -13.01 -15.13 -1.17
C GLY A 201 -11.82 -15.67 -0.39
N ALA A 202 -11.58 -15.19 0.82
CA ALA A 202 -10.46 -15.61 1.66
C ALA A 202 -10.49 -17.10 2.04
N PHE A 203 -11.67 -17.76 2.05
CA PHE A 203 -11.76 -19.20 2.30
C PHE A 203 -11.15 -20.05 1.19
N ILE A 204 -11.11 -19.56 -0.05
CA ILE A 204 -10.59 -20.27 -1.22
C ILE A 204 -9.05 -20.21 -1.28
N LEU A 205 -8.45 -19.19 -0.66
CA LEU A 205 -7.01 -18.98 -0.68
C LEU A 205 -6.24 -20.16 -0.05
N PRO A 206 -5.10 -20.60 -0.63
CA PRO A 206 -4.15 -21.45 0.08
C PRO A 206 -3.41 -20.65 1.16
N GLU A 207 -2.81 -21.34 2.13
CA GLU A 207 -1.89 -20.70 3.07
C GLU A 207 -0.53 -20.44 2.40
N SER A 208 0.23 -19.46 2.92
CA SER A 208 1.56 -19.13 2.39
C SER A 208 2.49 -20.35 2.45
N PRO A 209 3.19 -20.70 1.35
CA PRO A 209 4.12 -21.82 1.35
C PRO A 209 5.28 -21.58 2.33
N ARG A 210 5.76 -20.34 2.44
CA ARG A 210 6.86 -19.96 3.33
C ARG A 210 6.45 -20.06 4.80
N TRP A 211 5.23 -19.65 5.14
CA TRP A 211 4.71 -19.83 6.50
C TRP A 211 4.51 -21.31 6.86
N LEU A 212 4.01 -22.13 5.94
CA LEU A 212 3.86 -23.57 6.16
C LEU A 212 5.21 -24.25 6.43
N LEU A 213 6.25 -23.90 5.66
CA LEU A 213 7.60 -24.42 5.87
C LEU A 213 8.22 -23.92 7.18
N LEU A 214 7.99 -22.66 7.55
CA LEU A 214 8.41 -22.10 8.85
C LEU A 214 7.76 -22.83 10.04
N LYS A 215 6.52 -23.32 9.86
CA LYS A 215 5.79 -24.14 10.86
C LYS A 215 6.09 -25.64 10.75
N GLU A 216 7.14 -26.02 10.03
CA GLU A 216 7.55 -27.41 9.80
C GLU A 216 6.51 -28.29 9.05
N ARG A 217 5.47 -27.68 8.45
CA ARG A 217 4.44 -28.38 7.67
C ARG A 217 4.90 -28.58 6.22
N ARG A 218 5.93 -29.40 6.04
CA ARG A 218 6.68 -29.59 4.78
C ARG A 218 5.82 -30.05 3.60
N GLU A 219 5.00 -31.06 3.80
CA GLU A 219 4.13 -31.62 2.76
C GLU A 219 3.12 -30.61 2.23
N GLU A 220 2.49 -29.86 3.13
CA GLU A 220 1.54 -28.83 2.74
C GLU A 220 2.22 -27.65 2.03
N GLY A 221 3.38 -27.23 2.52
CA GLY A 221 4.18 -26.18 1.87
C GLY A 221 4.58 -26.56 0.44
N ARG A 222 5.06 -27.79 0.24
CA ARG A 222 5.40 -28.31 -1.10
C ARG A 222 4.17 -28.36 -2.02
N LYS A 223 3.01 -28.82 -1.53
CA LYS A 223 1.77 -28.85 -2.30
C LYS A 223 1.32 -27.45 -2.75
N VAL A 224 1.51 -26.42 -1.93
CA VAL A 224 1.20 -25.04 -2.32
C VAL A 224 2.17 -24.55 -3.39
N LEU A 225 3.48 -24.82 -3.26
CA LEU A 225 4.47 -24.50 -4.29
C LEU A 225 4.14 -25.17 -5.64
N GLN A 226 3.72 -26.43 -5.63
CA GLN A 226 3.28 -27.14 -6.84
C GLN A 226 2.04 -26.52 -7.49
N LYS A 227 1.18 -25.85 -6.71
CA LYS A 227 0.03 -25.12 -7.24
C LYS A 227 0.43 -23.78 -7.86
N THR A 228 1.44 -23.09 -7.33
CA THR A 228 1.82 -21.73 -7.76
C THR A 228 2.92 -21.70 -8.82
N LEU A 229 3.82 -22.67 -8.85
CA LEU A 229 4.94 -22.75 -9.79
C LEU A 229 4.63 -23.70 -10.95
N THR A 230 5.27 -23.50 -12.10
CA THR A 230 4.91 -24.22 -13.34
C THR A 230 5.69 -25.52 -13.49
N SER A 231 6.97 -25.54 -13.09
CA SER A 231 7.86 -26.70 -13.24
C SER A 231 8.21 -27.36 -11.89
N GLU A 232 8.35 -28.69 -11.85
CA GLU A 232 8.82 -29.42 -10.66
C GLU A 232 10.26 -29.01 -10.27
N ASN A 233 11.07 -28.58 -11.24
CA ASN A 233 12.41 -28.05 -10.98
C ASN A 233 12.34 -26.71 -10.21
N GLU A 234 11.43 -25.81 -10.60
CA GLU A 234 11.20 -24.54 -9.88
C GLU A 234 10.71 -24.81 -8.45
N VAL A 235 9.81 -25.79 -8.28
CA VAL A 235 9.32 -26.21 -6.97
C VAL A 235 10.46 -26.72 -6.09
N ASN A 236 11.30 -27.62 -6.61
CA ASN A 236 12.43 -28.17 -5.87
C ASN A 236 13.47 -27.11 -5.51
N PHE A 237 13.75 -26.19 -6.44
CA PHE A 237 14.65 -25.06 -6.21
C PHE A 237 14.13 -24.17 -5.07
N ALA A 238 12.90 -23.63 -5.21
CA ALA A 238 12.30 -22.76 -4.20
C ALA A 238 12.16 -23.45 -2.84
N TYR A 239 11.77 -24.73 -2.82
CA TYR A 239 11.68 -25.50 -1.58
C TYR A 239 13.05 -25.63 -0.90
N THR A 240 14.10 -25.92 -1.66
CA THR A 240 15.47 -26.07 -1.14
C THR A 240 16.02 -24.75 -0.62
N GLU A 241 15.79 -23.66 -1.34
CA GLU A 241 16.20 -22.30 -0.96
C GLU A 241 15.57 -21.86 0.36
N ILE A 242 14.25 -22.07 0.52
CA ILE A 242 13.54 -21.79 1.77
C ILE A 242 14.07 -22.67 2.91
N GLN A 243 14.29 -23.97 2.67
CA GLN A 243 14.80 -24.89 3.70
C GLN A 243 16.22 -24.52 4.15
N ASN A 244 17.09 -24.12 3.23
CA ASN A 244 18.44 -23.67 3.56
C ASN A 244 18.40 -22.41 4.41
N THR A 245 17.57 -21.43 4.03
CA THR A 245 17.34 -20.21 4.81
C THR A 245 16.86 -20.53 6.22
N LEU A 246 15.93 -21.49 6.39
CA LEU A 246 15.44 -21.90 7.71
C LEU A 246 16.51 -22.61 8.56
N LYS A 247 17.38 -23.43 7.96
CA LYS A 247 18.46 -24.14 8.68
C LYS A 247 19.50 -23.21 9.27
N GLU A 248 19.81 -22.10 8.59
CA GLU A 248 20.72 -21.06 9.09
C GLU A 248 20.14 -20.26 10.25
N THR A 249 18.83 -20.39 10.51
CA THR A 249 18.02 -19.45 11.30
C THR A 249 17.51 -20.11 12.59
N LYS A 250 18.33 -20.93 13.25
CA LYS A 250 17.92 -21.74 14.42
C LYS A 250 17.62 -20.97 15.71
N SER A 251 17.78 -19.64 15.77
CA SER A 251 17.52 -18.86 16.98
C SER A 251 16.79 -17.55 16.71
N VAL A 252 15.46 -17.60 16.89
CA VAL A 252 14.48 -16.51 16.75
C VAL A 252 14.69 -15.38 17.77
N SER A 253 15.44 -15.65 18.83
CA SER A 253 15.69 -14.70 19.91
C SER A 253 16.69 -13.63 19.46
N ASN A 254 16.25 -12.37 19.38
CA ASN A 254 17.05 -11.15 19.18
C ASN A 254 17.38 -10.69 17.75
N ILE A 255 16.63 -11.10 16.71
CA ILE A 255 16.84 -10.55 15.34
C ILE A 255 16.78 -9.01 15.29
N ILE A 256 15.93 -8.40 16.12
CA ILE A 256 15.77 -6.94 16.21
C ILE A 256 17.09 -6.24 16.59
N PHE A 257 17.95 -6.91 17.35
CA PHE A 257 19.24 -6.36 17.78
C PHE A 257 20.38 -6.64 16.80
N LYS A 258 20.13 -7.39 15.72
CA LYS A 258 21.15 -7.64 14.69
C LYS A 258 21.34 -6.37 13.85
N GLY A 259 22.58 -5.89 13.74
CA GLY A 259 22.90 -4.63 13.06
C GLY A 259 22.44 -4.55 11.61
N TYR A 260 22.44 -5.66 10.86
CA TYR A 260 21.91 -5.69 9.49
C TYR A 260 20.39 -5.52 9.44
N PHE A 261 19.66 -6.07 10.42
CA PHE A 261 18.22 -5.95 10.51
C PHE A 261 17.81 -4.51 10.83
N LEU A 262 18.50 -3.85 11.78
CA LEU A 262 18.25 -2.44 12.10
C LEU A 262 18.47 -1.53 10.88
N LYS A 263 19.52 -1.77 10.09
CA LYS A 263 19.80 -1.01 8.87
C LYS A 263 18.65 -1.10 7.87
N ILE A 264 18.14 -2.30 7.60
CA ILE A 264 17.03 -2.46 6.63
C ILE A 264 15.68 -2.01 7.22
N LEU A 265 15.49 -2.13 8.54
CA LEU A 265 14.33 -1.61 9.25
C LEU A 265 14.22 -0.10 9.12
N VAL A 266 15.32 0.64 9.26
CA VAL A 266 15.34 2.09 9.04
C VAL A 266 14.90 2.44 7.61
N VAL A 267 15.34 1.69 6.60
CA VAL A 267 14.90 1.90 5.20
C VAL A 267 13.38 1.69 5.08
N GLY A 268 12.83 0.61 5.65
CA GLY A 268 11.39 0.36 5.64
C GLY A 268 10.57 1.42 6.38
N ILE A 269 11.05 1.88 7.54
CA ILE A 269 10.42 2.94 8.34
C ILE A 269 10.36 4.23 7.54
N LEU A 270 11.49 4.65 6.96
CA LEU A 270 11.58 5.87 6.16
C LEU A 270 10.73 5.79 4.90
N LEU A 271 10.67 4.64 4.22
CA LEU A 271 9.79 4.44 3.06
C LEU A 271 8.31 4.70 3.42
N GLN A 272 7.82 4.09 4.50
CA GLN A 272 6.43 4.25 4.94
C GLN A 272 6.13 5.65 5.47
N MET A 273 7.07 6.24 6.20
CA MET A 273 6.97 7.62 6.68
C MET A 273 6.86 8.60 5.50
N PHE A 274 7.78 8.51 4.53
CA PHE A 274 7.75 9.40 3.36
C PHE A 274 6.52 9.17 2.48
N GLN A 275 6.00 7.95 2.35
CA GLN A 275 4.75 7.71 1.62
C GLN A 275 3.59 8.56 2.15
N GLN A 276 3.57 8.85 3.46
CA GLN A 276 2.55 9.70 4.08
C GLN A 276 2.92 11.19 4.03
N LEU A 277 4.18 11.53 4.32
CA LEU A 277 4.66 12.92 4.36
C LEU A 277 4.72 13.61 3.00
N VAL A 278 4.65 12.86 1.88
CA VAL A 278 4.47 13.46 0.55
C VAL A 278 3.05 13.98 0.32
N GLY A 279 2.10 13.74 1.24
CA GLY A 279 0.82 14.46 1.30
C GLY A 279 -0.39 13.76 0.69
N ILE A 280 -0.33 12.45 0.43
CA ILE A 280 -1.41 11.77 -0.32
C ILE A 280 -2.75 11.81 0.40
N ASN A 281 -2.79 11.71 1.73
CA ASN A 281 -4.06 11.75 2.46
C ASN A 281 -4.72 13.14 2.36
N LEU A 282 -3.96 14.24 2.41
CA LEU A 282 -4.56 15.56 2.16
C LEU A 282 -5.28 15.58 0.80
N MET A 283 -4.63 15.03 -0.22
CA MET A 283 -5.16 15.01 -1.59
C MET A 283 -6.37 14.10 -1.73
N VAL A 284 -6.44 12.98 -1.04
CA VAL A 284 -7.59 12.06 -1.13
C VAL A 284 -8.79 12.60 -0.35
N TYR A 285 -8.57 13.12 0.85
CA TYR A 285 -9.66 13.51 1.76
C TYR A 285 -10.18 14.93 1.52
N TYR A 286 -9.29 15.85 1.12
CA TYR A 286 -9.64 17.27 1.00
C TYR A 286 -9.57 17.79 -0.45
N SER A 287 -9.44 16.92 -1.46
CA SER A 287 -9.48 17.37 -2.85
C SER A 287 -10.72 18.17 -3.24
N PRO A 288 -11.96 17.85 -2.79
CA PRO A 288 -13.12 18.65 -3.18
C PRO A 288 -13.00 20.10 -2.68
N THR A 289 -12.42 20.29 -1.50
CA THR A 289 -12.14 21.62 -0.94
C THR A 289 -11.08 22.36 -1.75
N ILE A 290 -9.97 21.70 -2.09
CA ILE A 290 -8.87 22.29 -2.86
C ILE A 290 -9.35 22.66 -4.28
N PHE A 291 -10.07 21.76 -4.94
CA PHE A 291 -10.68 21.99 -6.25
C PHE A 291 -11.78 23.06 -6.24
N GLY A 292 -12.42 23.28 -5.10
CA GLY A 292 -13.34 24.39 -4.89
C GLY A 292 -12.70 25.76 -5.17
N TYR A 293 -11.44 25.97 -4.76
CA TYR A 293 -10.68 27.19 -5.09
C TYR A 293 -10.42 27.33 -6.60
N ALA A 294 -10.29 26.21 -7.31
CA ALA A 294 -10.19 26.20 -8.78
C ALA A 294 -11.55 26.37 -9.50
N GLY A 295 -12.66 26.46 -8.76
CA GLY A 295 -14.02 26.60 -9.30
C GLY A 295 -14.70 25.28 -9.68
N MET A 296 -14.07 24.13 -9.41
CA MET A 296 -14.70 22.82 -9.59
C MET A 296 -15.56 22.48 -8.37
N LYS A 297 -16.82 22.14 -8.59
CA LYS A 297 -17.79 21.80 -7.53
C LYS A 297 -18.59 20.53 -7.85
N GLY A 298 -19.22 19.97 -6.82
CA GLY A 298 -20.13 18.84 -6.96
C GLY A 298 -19.47 17.57 -7.49
N PHE A 299 -20.16 16.88 -8.39
CA PHE A 299 -19.75 15.55 -8.90
C PHE A 299 -18.31 15.53 -9.43
N TYR A 300 -17.94 16.53 -10.23
CA TYR A 300 -16.61 16.56 -10.87
C TYR A 300 -15.48 16.72 -9.84
N ALA A 301 -15.67 17.54 -8.82
CA ALA A 301 -14.66 17.76 -7.77
C ALA A 301 -14.45 16.50 -6.91
N VAL A 302 -15.54 15.78 -6.62
CA VAL A 302 -15.49 14.54 -5.83
C VAL A 302 -14.89 13.38 -6.62
N MET A 303 -15.24 13.24 -7.91
CA MET A 303 -14.83 12.08 -8.71
C MET A 303 -13.47 12.24 -9.41
N ALA A 304 -12.95 13.45 -9.56
CA ALA A 304 -11.69 13.69 -10.28
C ALA A 304 -10.51 12.92 -9.67
N VAL A 305 -10.28 13.03 -8.36
CA VAL A 305 -9.14 12.35 -7.71
C VAL A 305 -9.28 10.83 -7.73
N PRO A 306 -10.39 10.21 -7.27
CA PRO A 306 -10.54 8.76 -7.31
C PRO A 306 -10.39 8.17 -8.72
N THR A 307 -10.91 8.87 -9.73
CA THR A 307 -10.85 8.41 -11.13
C THR A 307 -9.42 8.44 -11.66
N VAL A 308 -8.71 9.57 -11.50
CA VAL A 308 -7.30 9.69 -11.92
C VAL A 308 -6.43 8.70 -11.17
N PHE A 309 -6.64 8.55 -9.85
CA PHE A 309 -5.88 7.64 -9.02
C PHE A 309 -6.04 6.19 -9.49
N LEU A 310 -7.26 5.74 -9.77
CA LEU A 310 -7.51 4.39 -10.31
C LEU A 310 -6.85 4.19 -11.68
N ILE A 311 -7.12 5.09 -12.64
CA ILE A 311 -6.64 4.95 -14.03
C ILE A 311 -5.11 4.86 -14.06
N PHE A 312 -4.44 5.73 -13.31
CA PHE A 312 -2.98 5.77 -13.31
C PHE A 312 -2.31 4.77 -12.37
N THR A 313 -3.08 3.96 -11.63
CA THR A 313 -2.52 2.80 -10.92
C THR A 313 -2.38 1.58 -11.83
N PHE A 314 -3.17 1.46 -12.92
CA PHE A 314 -3.02 0.36 -13.89
C PHE A 314 -1.63 0.26 -14.54
N PRO A 315 -1.03 1.36 -15.05
CA PRO A 315 0.32 1.33 -15.60
C PRO A 315 1.37 0.79 -14.60
N ALA A 316 1.18 1.01 -13.30
CA ALA A 316 2.11 0.61 -12.25
C ALA A 316 2.43 -0.89 -12.27
N ILE A 317 1.42 -1.72 -12.56
CA ILE A 317 1.55 -3.19 -12.62
C ILE A 317 2.66 -3.60 -13.59
N ARG A 318 2.71 -2.96 -14.77
CA ARG A 318 3.76 -3.26 -15.77
C ARG A 318 5.05 -2.51 -15.49
N LEU A 319 4.95 -1.26 -15.04
CA LEU A 319 6.11 -0.40 -14.85
C LEU A 319 7.01 -0.89 -13.71
N VAL A 320 6.46 -1.50 -12.67
CA VAL A 320 7.25 -2.00 -11.52
C VAL A 320 8.21 -3.11 -11.91
N GLU A 321 7.81 -3.96 -12.86
CA GLU A 321 8.68 -5.00 -13.42
C GLU A 321 9.57 -4.44 -14.53
N LYS A 322 9.10 -3.48 -15.33
CA LYS A 322 9.92 -2.93 -16.43
C LYS A 322 11.04 -2.02 -15.91
N LEU A 323 10.70 -1.03 -15.10
CA LEU A 323 11.61 0.04 -14.67
C LEU A 323 12.33 -0.24 -13.35
N GLY A 324 11.80 -1.15 -12.52
CA GLY A 324 12.31 -1.39 -11.16
C GLY A 324 11.72 -0.42 -10.13
N ARG A 325 11.88 -0.78 -8.85
CA ARG A 325 11.23 -0.10 -7.72
C ARG A 325 11.90 1.24 -7.44
N LYS A 326 13.25 1.25 -7.39
CA LYS A 326 14.02 2.45 -7.06
C LYS A 326 13.82 3.56 -8.07
N LYS A 327 13.83 3.23 -9.36
CA LYS A 327 13.64 4.20 -10.46
C LYS A 327 12.24 4.81 -10.44
N LEU A 328 11.21 4.02 -10.10
CA LEU A 328 9.85 4.54 -9.96
C LEU A 328 9.71 5.52 -8.81
N LEU A 329 10.22 5.20 -7.61
CA LEU A 329 10.22 6.13 -6.48
C LEU A 329 10.88 7.47 -6.84
N TYR A 330 11.95 7.40 -7.63
CA TYR A 330 12.62 8.58 -8.16
C TYR A 330 11.75 9.45 -9.06
N ILE A 331 11.15 8.85 -10.09
CA ILE A 331 10.29 9.54 -11.06
C ILE A 331 9.13 10.18 -10.31
N GLY A 332 8.49 9.43 -9.42
CA GLY A 332 7.39 9.90 -8.59
C GLY A 332 7.77 11.06 -7.70
N GLY A 333 8.91 10.97 -7.00
CA GLY A 333 9.37 12.03 -6.11
C GLY A 333 9.62 13.35 -6.84
N ILE A 334 10.17 13.30 -8.05
CA ILE A 334 10.38 14.50 -8.89
C ILE A 334 9.06 15.08 -9.35
N MET A 335 8.14 14.25 -9.86
CA MET A 335 6.82 14.70 -10.30
C MET A 335 6.04 15.36 -9.16
N MET A 336 6.03 14.74 -7.97
CA MET A 336 5.36 15.27 -6.79
C MET A 336 6.03 16.53 -6.27
N LEU A 337 7.37 16.62 -6.26
CA LEU A 337 8.09 17.83 -5.86
C LEU A 337 7.70 19.04 -6.72
N ILE A 338 7.78 18.89 -8.05
CA ILE A 338 7.51 19.99 -9.00
C ILE A 338 6.05 20.45 -8.86
N THR A 339 5.12 19.51 -8.77
CA THR A 339 3.69 19.81 -8.67
C THR A 339 3.29 20.41 -7.32
N MET A 340 3.87 19.94 -6.21
CA MET A 340 3.63 20.55 -4.90
C MET A 340 4.17 21.98 -4.83
N LEU A 341 5.35 22.25 -5.40
CA LEU A 341 5.88 23.61 -5.51
C LEU A 341 4.97 24.52 -6.35
N ALA A 342 4.52 24.03 -7.52
CA ALA A 342 3.61 24.77 -8.38
C ALA A 342 2.26 25.04 -7.71
N ALA A 343 1.69 24.08 -6.99
CA ALA A 343 0.45 24.26 -6.22
C ALA A 343 0.62 25.26 -5.07
N GLY A 344 1.74 25.21 -4.33
CA GLY A 344 2.05 26.19 -3.28
C GLY A 344 2.16 27.61 -3.84
N LEU A 345 2.86 27.80 -4.96
CA LEU A 345 2.96 29.10 -5.63
C LEU A 345 1.60 29.59 -6.17
N ALA A 346 0.77 28.69 -6.70
CA ALA A 346 -0.59 29.02 -7.11
C ALA A 346 -1.43 29.51 -5.93
N PHE A 347 -1.37 28.84 -4.78
CA PHE A 347 -2.08 29.28 -3.58
C PHE A 347 -1.57 30.62 -3.02
N LEU A 348 -0.27 30.90 -3.09
CA LEU A 348 0.25 32.23 -2.74
C LEU A 348 -0.33 33.31 -3.65
N SER A 349 -0.44 33.03 -4.95
CA SER A 349 -1.04 33.98 -5.91
C SER A 349 -2.55 34.16 -5.73
N ILE A 350 -3.26 33.16 -5.19
CA ILE A 350 -4.68 33.24 -4.85
C ILE A 350 -4.91 34.15 -3.62
N GLY A 351 -3.95 34.15 -2.69
CA GLY A 351 -4.04 34.90 -1.43
C GLY A 351 -5.17 34.40 -0.53
N ASN A 352 -5.82 35.33 0.17
CA ASN A 352 -6.93 35.04 1.08
C ASN A 352 -8.31 34.98 0.38
N SER A 353 -8.33 34.99 -0.95
CA SER A 353 -9.57 34.94 -1.71
C SER A 353 -10.22 33.56 -1.57
N THR A 354 -11.37 33.51 -0.93
CA THR A 354 -12.21 32.30 -0.83
C THR A 354 -13.24 32.22 -1.96
N ASP A 355 -13.53 33.33 -2.62
CA ASP A 355 -14.41 33.34 -3.78
C ASP A 355 -13.66 32.90 -5.04
N SER A 356 -14.02 31.72 -5.54
CA SER A 356 -13.51 31.23 -6.82
C SER A 356 -13.71 32.23 -7.96
N ALA A 357 -14.74 33.08 -7.95
CA ALA A 357 -14.99 34.04 -9.02
C ALA A 357 -13.96 35.19 -9.06
N SER A 358 -13.36 35.56 -7.92
CA SER A 358 -12.35 36.63 -7.84
C SER A 358 -10.94 36.17 -8.22
N ILE A 359 -10.72 34.86 -8.30
CA ILE A 359 -9.41 34.27 -8.62
C ILE A 359 -9.21 34.26 -10.13
N SER A 360 -8.05 34.74 -10.60
CA SER A 360 -7.69 34.73 -12.02
C SER A 360 -7.57 33.30 -12.59
N ALA A 361 -7.74 33.14 -13.91
CA ALA A 361 -7.79 31.82 -14.53
C ALA A 361 -6.45 31.05 -14.42
N PHE A 362 -5.32 31.74 -14.42
CA PHE A 362 -3.99 31.13 -14.44
C PHE A 362 -3.65 30.34 -13.16
N PRO A 363 -3.74 30.91 -11.94
CA PRO A 363 -3.52 30.16 -10.69
C PRO A 363 -4.46 28.96 -10.52
N LYS A 364 -5.73 29.07 -10.96
CA LYS A 364 -6.68 27.93 -10.93
C LYS A 364 -6.20 26.78 -11.81
N ALA A 365 -5.79 27.10 -13.04
CA ALA A 365 -5.30 26.10 -13.99
C ALA A 365 -4.04 25.42 -13.47
N VAL A 366 -3.08 26.21 -12.95
CA VAL A 366 -1.85 25.68 -12.34
C VAL A 366 -2.17 24.76 -11.17
N LEU A 367 -3.06 25.17 -10.26
CA LEU A 367 -3.46 24.36 -9.11
C LEU A 367 -4.07 23.02 -9.55
N LEU A 368 -5.04 23.05 -10.47
CA LEU A 368 -5.75 21.87 -10.94
C LEU A 368 -4.81 20.90 -11.67
N ILE A 369 -3.99 21.41 -12.60
CA ILE A 369 -3.02 20.60 -13.35
C ILE A 369 -1.99 19.99 -12.38
N SER A 370 -1.50 20.78 -11.43
CA SER A 370 -0.51 20.31 -10.45
C SER A 370 -1.07 19.18 -9.60
N MET A 371 -2.31 19.29 -9.12
CA MET A 371 -2.94 18.22 -8.34
C MET A 371 -3.15 16.94 -9.15
N VAL A 372 -3.61 17.05 -10.40
CA VAL A 372 -3.79 15.88 -11.26
C VAL A 372 -2.45 15.19 -11.52
N ILE A 373 -1.42 15.95 -11.90
CA ILE A 373 -0.09 15.38 -12.16
C ILE A 373 0.54 14.81 -10.86
N TYR A 374 0.29 15.42 -9.70
CA TYR A 374 0.70 14.87 -8.42
C TYR A 374 0.08 13.49 -8.18
N ILE A 375 -1.24 13.36 -8.34
CA ILE A 375 -1.95 12.09 -8.14
C ILE A 375 -1.42 11.04 -9.10
N ILE A 376 -1.22 11.40 -10.37
CA ILE A 376 -0.61 10.53 -11.37
C ILE A 376 0.77 10.08 -10.89
N GLY A 377 1.63 11.02 -10.49
CA GLY A 377 2.96 10.76 -9.95
C GLY A 377 2.92 9.75 -8.82
N PHE A 378 2.06 9.95 -7.81
CA PHE A 378 1.92 9.04 -6.68
C PHE A 378 1.38 7.66 -7.08
N ALA A 379 0.36 7.61 -7.94
CA ALA A 379 -0.43 6.42 -8.29
C ALA A 379 0.41 5.28 -8.89
N PHE A 380 1.32 5.59 -9.81
CA PHE A 380 2.16 4.55 -10.42
C PHE A 380 3.53 4.37 -9.77
N THR A 381 3.83 5.11 -8.71
CA THR A 381 5.15 5.09 -8.05
C THR A 381 5.05 4.81 -6.55
N TRP A 382 4.99 5.83 -5.70
CA TRP A 382 5.06 5.74 -4.25
C TRP A 382 3.91 4.95 -3.63
N GLY A 383 2.71 5.04 -4.20
CA GLY A 383 1.57 4.23 -3.75
C GLY A 383 1.89 2.73 -3.72
N PRO A 384 2.12 2.10 -4.89
CA PRO A 384 2.36 0.66 -4.94
C PRO A 384 3.77 0.25 -4.48
N VAL A 385 4.79 1.04 -4.80
CA VAL A 385 6.19 0.60 -4.62
C VAL A 385 6.59 0.52 -3.14
N VAL A 386 6.10 1.41 -2.27
CA VAL A 386 6.46 1.37 -0.85
C VAL A 386 5.94 0.11 -0.16
N TRP A 387 4.68 -0.27 -0.38
CA TRP A 387 4.11 -1.51 0.16
C TRP A 387 4.83 -2.75 -0.35
N LEU A 388 5.15 -2.76 -1.65
CA LEU A 388 5.90 -3.83 -2.27
C LEU A 388 7.32 -3.95 -1.70
N MET A 389 8.06 -2.84 -1.61
CA MET A 389 9.42 -2.88 -1.09
C MET A 389 9.47 -3.35 0.36
N CYS A 390 8.53 -2.90 1.21
CA CYS A 390 8.50 -3.35 2.59
C CYS A 390 8.31 -4.87 2.71
N SER A 391 7.52 -5.51 1.84
CA SER A 391 7.35 -6.97 1.88
C SER A 391 8.52 -7.74 1.26
N GLU A 392 9.34 -7.08 0.41
CA GLU A 392 10.49 -7.69 -0.27
C GLU A 392 11.81 -7.58 0.52
N ILE A 393 12.02 -6.52 1.31
CA ILE A 393 13.34 -6.23 1.91
C ILE A 393 13.62 -6.96 3.24
N PHE A 394 12.60 -7.47 3.92
CA PHE A 394 12.81 -8.06 5.25
C PHE A 394 13.18 -9.55 5.18
N PRO A 395 14.17 -9.99 5.98
CA PRO A 395 14.57 -11.39 6.08
C PRO A 395 13.44 -12.24 6.69
N LEU A 396 13.31 -13.49 6.29
CA LEU A 396 12.21 -14.40 6.65
C LEU A 396 11.95 -14.47 8.16
N GLU A 397 13.01 -14.56 8.97
CA GLU A 397 12.94 -14.64 10.44
C GLU A 397 12.30 -13.41 11.10
N GLY A 398 12.61 -12.23 10.56
CA GLY A 398 12.25 -10.94 11.12
C GLY A 398 11.16 -10.22 10.32
N ARG A 399 10.68 -10.82 9.22
CA ARG A 399 9.77 -10.18 8.27
C ARG A 399 8.48 -9.72 8.92
N GLU A 400 7.92 -10.54 9.80
CA GLU A 400 6.71 -10.18 10.52
C GLU A 400 6.94 -8.96 11.43
N VAL A 401 8.08 -8.89 12.10
CA VAL A 401 8.40 -7.75 12.98
C VAL A 401 8.66 -6.49 12.16
N GLY A 402 9.46 -6.60 11.10
CA GLY A 402 9.78 -5.49 10.20
C GLY A 402 8.51 -4.90 9.58
N MET A 403 7.65 -5.75 9.00
CA MET A 403 6.37 -5.34 8.44
C MET A 403 5.45 -4.69 9.48
N THR A 404 5.44 -5.16 10.74
CA THR A 404 4.57 -4.60 11.78
C THR A 404 5.02 -3.18 12.11
N ILE A 405 6.32 -2.98 12.36
CA ILE A 405 6.87 -1.66 12.70
C ILE A 405 6.64 -0.68 11.55
N THR A 406 6.92 -1.08 10.31
CA THR A 406 6.77 -0.17 9.16
C THR A 406 5.30 0.16 8.89
N THR A 407 4.38 -0.80 9.04
CA THR A 407 2.94 -0.56 8.88
C THR A 407 2.39 0.34 10.00
N MET A 408 2.85 0.19 11.24
CA MET A 408 2.51 1.10 12.34
C MET A 408 2.98 2.53 12.06
N VAL A 409 4.21 2.70 11.55
CA VAL A 409 4.74 4.00 11.14
C VAL A 409 3.85 4.60 10.04
N ASN A 410 3.43 3.80 9.05
CA ASN A 410 2.51 4.27 8.01
C ASN A 410 1.22 4.86 8.62
N TRP A 411 0.53 4.10 9.46
CA TRP A 411 -0.73 4.55 10.08
C TRP A 411 -0.54 5.75 11.01
N ASN A 412 0.57 5.82 11.74
CA ASN A 412 0.86 6.94 12.62
C ASN A 412 1.07 8.24 11.82
N PHE A 413 1.91 8.21 10.78
CA PHE A 413 2.13 9.39 9.94
C PHE A 413 0.91 9.74 9.08
N ALA A 414 0.10 8.74 8.68
CA ALA A 414 -1.17 8.98 8.01
C ALA A 414 -2.11 9.81 8.89
N GLY A 415 -2.26 9.41 10.16
CA GLY A 415 -3.04 10.15 11.16
C GLY A 415 -2.46 11.52 11.48
N LEU A 416 -1.14 11.62 11.63
CA LEU A 416 -0.43 12.88 11.91
C LEU A 416 -0.66 13.90 10.78
N VAL A 417 -0.48 13.50 9.53
CA VAL A 417 -0.69 14.39 8.37
C VAL A 417 -2.16 14.82 8.33
N MET A 418 -3.10 13.89 8.47
CA MET A 418 -4.54 14.22 8.43
C MET A 418 -4.95 15.19 9.54
N TYR A 419 -4.52 14.94 10.78
CA TYR A 419 -4.88 15.76 11.94
C TYR A 419 -4.35 17.20 11.84
N ASN A 420 -3.14 17.38 11.28
CA ASN A 420 -2.48 18.68 11.25
C ASN A 420 -2.73 19.48 9.96
N SER A 421 -3.14 18.85 8.86
CA SER A 421 -3.17 19.50 7.54
C SER A 421 -4.08 20.73 7.48
N LEU A 422 -5.32 20.63 7.98
CA LEU A 422 -6.26 21.75 7.95
C LEU A 422 -5.83 22.88 8.90
N THR A 423 -5.33 22.54 10.08
CA THR A 423 -4.80 23.51 11.05
C THR A 423 -3.64 24.30 10.44
N VAL A 424 -2.71 23.62 9.77
CA VAL A 424 -1.59 24.29 9.08
C VAL A 424 -2.10 25.22 7.97
N MET A 425 -3.07 24.76 7.16
CA MET A 425 -3.66 25.60 6.11
C MET A 425 -4.40 26.81 6.67
N LYS A 426 -5.06 26.67 7.83
CA LYS A 426 -5.79 27.76 8.50
C LYS A 426 -4.86 28.79 9.13
N ASP A 427 -3.85 28.32 9.87
CA ASP A 427 -3.00 29.19 10.70
C ASP A 427 -1.84 29.80 9.90
N PHE A 428 -1.33 29.10 8.89
CA PHE A 428 -0.19 29.54 8.06
C PHE A 428 -0.55 29.78 6.58
N GLY A 429 -1.84 29.68 6.25
CA GLY A 429 -2.37 29.87 4.89
C GLY A 429 -2.26 28.62 4.02
N ASN A 430 -3.16 28.51 3.03
CA ASN A 430 -3.30 27.31 2.18
C ASN A 430 -2.00 26.88 1.48
N ALA A 431 -1.14 27.81 1.10
CA ALA A 431 0.11 27.51 0.39
C ALA A 431 1.12 26.72 1.26
N SER A 432 1.11 26.94 2.57
CA SER A 432 2.12 26.42 3.50
C SER A 432 2.24 24.90 3.45
N ILE A 433 1.11 24.18 3.45
CA ILE A 433 1.09 22.71 3.48
C ILE A 433 1.73 22.10 2.21
N PHE A 434 1.56 22.74 1.05
CA PHE A 434 2.15 22.27 -0.20
C PHE A 434 3.68 22.45 -0.20
N PHE A 435 4.20 23.52 0.41
CA PHE A 435 5.64 23.69 0.58
C PHE A 435 6.23 22.69 1.58
N VAL A 436 5.50 22.35 2.65
CA VAL A 436 5.89 21.28 3.58
C VAL A 436 5.99 19.94 2.84
N PHE A 437 5.00 19.59 2.03
CA PHE A 437 5.05 18.35 1.24
C PHE A 437 6.15 18.37 0.17
N ALA A 438 6.38 19.51 -0.49
CA ALA A 438 7.49 19.69 -1.43
C ALA A 438 8.85 19.46 -0.73
N PHE A 439 9.03 20.02 0.47
CA PHE A 439 10.23 19.79 1.28
C PHE A 439 10.46 18.31 1.58
N PHE A 440 9.41 17.58 2.00
CA PHE A 440 9.52 16.15 2.23
C PHE A 440 9.74 15.34 0.94
N CYS A 441 9.18 15.77 -0.20
CA CYS A 441 9.50 15.18 -1.51
C CYS A 441 10.98 15.34 -1.87
N LEU A 442 11.59 16.50 -1.55
CA LEU A 442 13.01 16.73 -1.77
C LEU A 442 13.88 15.80 -0.90
N ILE A 443 13.57 15.70 0.39
CA ILE A 443 14.30 14.82 1.31
C ILE A 443 14.13 13.35 0.88
N SER A 444 12.92 12.97 0.46
CA SER A 444 12.65 11.60 0.05
C SER A 444 13.46 11.21 -1.19
N LEU A 445 13.72 12.14 -2.13
CA LEU A 445 14.61 11.91 -3.27
C LEU A 445 16.07 11.66 -2.86
N VAL A 446 16.56 12.39 -1.86
CA VAL A 446 17.89 12.17 -1.27
C VAL A 446 17.96 10.80 -0.62
N PHE A 447 16.94 10.45 0.18
CA PHE A 447 16.82 9.13 0.81
C PHE A 447 16.82 7.99 -0.22
N VAL A 448 16.00 8.08 -1.27
CA VAL A 448 15.92 7.07 -2.34
C VAL A 448 17.26 6.94 -3.07
N ARG A 449 18.06 8.01 -3.18
CA ARG A 449 19.41 7.97 -3.79
C ARG A 449 20.31 7.00 -3.08
N PHE A 450 20.44 7.23 -1.79
CA PHE A 450 21.57 6.79 -1.00
C PHE A 450 21.26 5.53 -0.22
N LEU A 451 20.00 5.31 0.17
CA LEU A 451 19.65 4.25 1.12
C LEU A 451 18.74 3.17 0.53
N VAL A 452 17.92 3.48 -0.47
CA VAL A 452 16.95 2.51 -1.02
C VAL A 452 17.62 1.55 -2.02
N PRO A 453 17.52 0.21 -1.81
CA PRO A 453 17.99 -0.81 -2.75
C PRO A 453 17.06 -1.00 -3.95
N GLU A 454 17.52 -1.74 -4.96
CA GLU A 454 16.64 -2.28 -6.00
C GLU A 454 16.27 -3.73 -5.63
N THR A 455 15.00 -4.10 -5.79
CA THR A 455 14.47 -5.42 -5.39
C THR A 455 13.88 -6.20 -6.57
N LYS A 456 13.88 -5.59 -7.77
CA LYS A 456 13.39 -6.22 -9.00
C LYS A 456 14.20 -7.47 -9.36
N GLY A 457 13.49 -8.58 -9.53
CA GLY A 457 14.05 -9.82 -10.09
C GLY A 457 14.94 -10.63 -9.15
N ILE A 458 15.03 -10.25 -7.87
CA ILE A 458 15.85 -10.92 -6.85
C ILE A 458 14.94 -11.80 -5.99
N THR A 459 15.34 -13.03 -5.66
CA THR A 459 14.54 -13.87 -4.76
C THR A 459 14.53 -13.27 -3.34
N LEU A 460 13.58 -13.68 -2.49
CA LEU A 460 13.53 -13.12 -1.13
C LEU A 460 14.71 -13.64 -0.29
N GLU A 461 15.13 -14.85 -0.59
CA GLU A 461 16.19 -15.58 0.07
C GLU A 461 17.59 -15.09 -0.39
N GLU A 462 17.77 -14.77 -1.68
CA GLU A 462 18.97 -14.08 -2.20
C GLU A 462 19.16 -12.71 -1.56
N PHE A 463 18.09 -11.91 -1.47
CA PHE A 463 18.15 -10.59 -0.83
C PHE A 463 18.56 -10.71 0.65
N GLU A 464 18.06 -11.73 1.34
CA GLU A 464 18.42 -12.01 2.73
C GLU A 464 19.89 -12.43 2.87
N ALA A 465 20.43 -13.23 1.95
CA ALA A 465 21.84 -13.62 1.94
C ALA A 465 22.77 -12.40 1.73
N ASP A 466 22.44 -11.52 0.78
CA ASP A 466 23.14 -10.25 0.54
C ASP A 466 23.13 -9.37 1.80
N LEU A 467 21.97 -9.27 2.46
CA LEU A 467 21.83 -8.47 3.67
C LEU A 467 22.68 -9.01 4.83
N ARG A 468 22.72 -10.35 5.01
CA ARG A 468 23.50 -11.02 6.05
C ARG A 468 25.01 -10.93 5.81
N SER A 469 25.45 -10.95 4.55
CA SER A 469 26.87 -10.83 4.18
C SER A 469 27.43 -9.41 4.33
N GLY A 470 26.60 -8.43 4.71
CA GLY A 470 27.05 -7.07 5.03
C GLY A 470 27.20 -6.17 3.80
N VAL A 471 26.62 -6.56 2.67
CA VAL A 471 26.59 -5.73 1.46
C VAL A 471 26.00 -4.35 1.77
N PRO A 472 26.59 -3.24 1.29
CA PRO A 472 26.03 -1.91 1.51
C PRO A 472 24.59 -1.83 1.02
N LEU A 473 23.69 -1.20 1.80
CA LEU A 473 22.25 -1.13 1.53
C LEU A 473 21.92 -0.79 0.08
N ARG A 474 22.61 0.18 -0.52
CA ARG A 474 22.39 0.61 -1.90
C ARG A 474 22.69 -0.45 -2.96
N LYS A 475 23.57 -1.42 -2.66
CA LYS A 475 24.04 -2.47 -3.57
C LYS A 475 23.34 -3.82 -3.35
N LEU A 476 22.46 -3.94 -2.37
CA LEU A 476 21.68 -5.17 -2.16
C LEU A 476 20.95 -5.53 -3.45
N GLY A 477 21.06 -6.80 -3.86
CA GLY A 477 20.43 -7.32 -5.07
C GLY A 477 21.16 -7.03 -6.38
N THR A 478 22.24 -6.23 -6.37
CA THR A 478 23.03 -5.93 -7.59
C THR A 478 24.18 -6.90 -7.81
N ILE A 479 24.66 -7.60 -6.77
CA ILE A 479 25.78 -8.54 -6.88
C ILE A 479 25.33 -9.82 -7.59
N SER A 480 24.11 -10.31 -7.31
CA SER A 480 23.51 -11.44 -8.02
C SER A 480 23.21 -11.14 -9.49
N GLN A 481 22.87 -9.89 -9.84
CA GLN A 481 22.68 -9.48 -11.24
C GLN A 481 23.99 -9.49 -12.04
N ASN A 482 25.11 -9.09 -11.43
CA ASN A 482 26.42 -9.07 -12.10
C ASN A 482 27.05 -10.46 -12.28
N GLN A 483 26.53 -11.51 -11.62
CA GLN A 483 26.89 -12.89 -11.93
C GLN A 483 26.11 -13.45 -13.14
N LEU A 484 25.09 -12.72 -13.60
CA LEU A 484 24.25 -13.06 -14.77
C LEU A 484 24.55 -12.20 -16.00
N GLU A 485 25.32 -11.11 -15.88
CA GLU A 485 25.86 -10.41 -17.04
C GLU A 485 27.13 -11.12 -17.54
N PRO A 486 27.17 -11.60 -18.80
CA PRO A 486 28.43 -12.06 -19.36
C PRO A 486 29.36 -10.86 -19.45
N ILE A 487 30.53 -11.00 -18.83
CA ILE A 487 31.69 -10.13 -19.00
C ILE A 487 31.90 -9.96 -20.51
N SER A 488 31.45 -8.85 -21.07
CA SER A 488 31.58 -8.51 -22.49
C SER A 488 32.54 -7.34 -22.69
N ASP A 489 33.45 -7.12 -21.74
CA ASP A 489 34.51 -6.10 -21.86
C ASP A 489 35.84 -6.65 -21.34
N LEU A 490 36.40 -7.66 -22.00
CA LEU A 490 37.83 -7.98 -21.97
C LEU A 490 38.23 -8.73 -23.26
N THR A 491 37.94 -8.15 -24.43
CA THR A 491 38.74 -8.30 -25.67
C THR A 491 38.14 -7.44 -26.78
N LYS A 492 38.59 -6.19 -26.89
CA LYS A 492 39.14 -5.58 -28.10
C LYS A 492 39.61 -4.16 -27.82
#